data_AF-A0A1P8XKX0-F1
#
_entry.id   AF-A0A1P8XKX0-F1
#
_cell.length_a   1.000
_cell.length_b   1.000
_cell.length_c   1.000
_cell.angle_alpha   90.00
_cell.angle_beta   90.00
_cell.angle_gamma   90.00
#
_symmetry.space_group_name_H-M   'P 1'
#
loop_
_entity.id
_entity.type
_entity.pdbx_description
1 polymer ?
#
loop_
_entity_poly.entity_id
_entity_poly.type
_entity_poly.pdbx_seq_one_letter_code
_entity_poly.pdbx_strand_id
1 'polypeptide(L)'
;MEPGDVIPTNAFKAQLAAHIRDVRQTPGRRVYVGARRVPEAVLMSVGSDVPSQLRAQMIGGLIRAEGRTFADECNASGTIETHIGDPLGSLFAWLAQSTSPATIATRFEQLRKEINKHLSIAPSITAAQLWRAFEPAWPGGSTPPQLVDLVASAADGADQRTVAAPQRRR
;
A
#
# COMPACT_ATOMS: atom_id res chain seq x y z
N MET A 1 -28.82 19.70 1.79
CA MET A 1 -28.71 18.98 3.07
C MET A 1 -30.08 19.09 3.68
N GLU A 2 -30.84 17.99 3.70
CA GLU A 2 -32.24 18.04 4.10
C GLU A 2 -32.34 18.15 5.64
N PRO A 3 -33.34 18.83 6.21
CA PRO A 3 -33.51 19.01 7.66
C PRO A 3 -33.69 17.70 8.48
N GLY A 4 -33.64 16.52 7.84
CA GLY A 4 -33.72 15.20 8.45
C GLY A 4 -32.37 14.50 8.70
N ASP A 5 -31.24 15.07 8.26
CA ASP A 5 -29.93 14.40 8.29
C ASP A 5 -29.16 14.52 9.63
N VAL A 6 -29.70 15.24 10.62
CA VAL A 6 -29.04 15.48 11.93
C VAL A 6 -29.63 14.59 13.01
N ILE A 7 -28.80 13.71 13.57
CA ILE A 7 -29.18 12.80 14.66
C ILE A 7 -29.13 13.54 16.00
N PRO A 8 -30.21 13.51 16.81
CA PRO A 8 -30.19 14.07 18.15
C PRO A 8 -29.13 13.39 19.03
N THR A 9 -28.41 14.16 19.85
CA THR A 9 -27.30 13.68 20.69
C THR A 9 -27.65 12.45 21.54
N ASN A 10 -28.86 12.38 22.10
CA ASN A 10 -29.30 11.24 22.91
C ASN A 10 -29.49 9.97 22.07
N ALA A 11 -30.06 10.09 20.87
CA ALA A 11 -30.22 8.97 19.93
C ALA A 11 -28.87 8.50 19.39
N PHE A 12 -27.97 9.45 19.08
CA PHE A 12 -26.62 9.15 18.65
C PHE A 12 -25.82 8.38 19.71
N LYS A 13 -25.90 8.81 20.99
CA LYS A 13 -25.22 8.13 22.10
C LYS A 13 -25.70 6.68 22.27
N ALA A 14 -27.01 6.44 22.16
CA ALA A 14 -27.57 5.10 22.27
C ALA A 14 -27.08 4.13 21.18
N GLN A 15 -26.63 4.66 20.02
CA GLN A 15 -26.22 3.88 18.86
C GLN A 15 -24.75 4.14 18.43
N LEU A 16 -23.93 4.70 19.32
CA LEU A 16 -22.58 5.17 18.98
C LEU A 16 -21.73 4.08 18.31
N ALA A 17 -21.71 2.87 18.88
CA ALA A 17 -20.92 1.76 18.32
C ALA A 17 -21.37 1.36 16.91
N ALA A 18 -22.69 1.44 16.63
CA ALA A 18 -23.23 1.18 15.30
C ALA A 18 -22.83 2.28 14.31
N HIS A 19 -22.91 3.55 14.71
CA HIS A 19 -22.48 4.67 13.87
C HIS A 19 -20.98 4.64 13.57
N ILE A 20 -20.13 4.29 14.55
CA ILE A 20 -18.67 4.11 14.33
C ILE A 20 -18.42 3.01 13.30
N ARG A 21 -19.15 1.88 13.42
CA ARG A 21 -19.03 0.77 12.47
C ARG A 21 -19.47 1.19 11.06
N ASP A 22 -20.59 1.90 10.95
CA ASP A 22 -21.13 2.42 9.68
C ASP A 22 -20.15 3.36 8.97
N VAL A 23 -19.65 4.40 9.68
CA VAL A 23 -18.69 5.35 9.07
C VAL A 23 -17.34 4.70 8.73
N ARG A 24 -16.96 3.62 9.42
CA ARG A 24 -15.76 2.84 9.10
C ARG A 24 -15.96 1.97 7.85
N GLN A 25 -17.15 1.41 7.67
CA GLN A 25 -17.46 0.50 6.56
C GLN A 25 -17.87 1.22 5.27
N THR A 26 -18.41 2.44 5.39
CA THR A 26 -18.89 3.23 4.25
C THR A 26 -18.01 4.48 4.04
N PRO A 27 -17.04 4.44 3.11
CA PRO A 27 -16.18 5.59 2.83
C PRO A 27 -16.98 6.83 2.42
N GLY A 28 -16.68 7.98 3.03
CA GLY A 28 -17.36 9.25 2.72
C GLY A 28 -18.68 9.46 3.48
N ARG A 29 -19.14 8.47 4.27
CA ARG A 29 -20.29 8.63 5.16
C ARG A 29 -19.99 9.67 6.24
N ARG A 30 -20.92 10.60 6.42
CA ARG A 30 -20.93 11.61 7.49
C ARG A 30 -22.20 11.44 8.30
N VAL A 31 -22.05 11.41 9.62
CA VAL A 31 -23.17 11.37 10.57
C VAL A 31 -23.15 12.70 11.32
N TYR A 32 -24.10 13.59 11.00
CA TYR A 32 -24.24 14.88 11.67
C TYR A 32 -25.01 14.69 12.99
N VAL A 33 -24.51 15.29 14.07
CA VAL A 33 -25.05 15.14 15.41
C VAL A 33 -25.24 16.53 16.03
N GLY A 34 -26.34 16.72 16.75
CA GLY A 34 -26.48 17.89 17.62
C GLY A 34 -27.85 18.03 18.24
N ALA A 35 -27.97 18.99 19.16
CA ALA A 35 -29.23 19.26 19.84
C ALA A 35 -30.27 19.88 18.90
N ARG A 36 -31.55 19.54 19.10
CA ARG A 36 -32.70 20.16 18.38
C ARG A 36 -32.57 20.13 16.85
N ARG A 37 -31.93 19.08 16.29
CA ARG A 37 -31.66 18.93 14.85
C ARG A 37 -30.76 20.03 14.25
N VAL A 38 -30.02 20.74 15.09
CA VAL A 38 -28.96 21.65 14.66
C VAL A 38 -27.65 20.85 14.63
N PRO A 39 -26.89 20.85 13.53
CA PRO A 39 -25.63 20.13 13.46
C PRO A 39 -24.57 20.84 14.31
N GLU A 40 -24.07 20.17 15.34
CA GLU A 40 -23.02 20.67 16.26
C GLU A 40 -21.71 19.89 16.10
N ALA A 41 -21.78 18.64 15.64
CA ALA A 41 -20.64 17.78 15.40
C ALA A 41 -20.87 16.84 14.21
N VAL A 42 -19.79 16.28 13.67
CA VAL A 42 -19.82 15.22 12.65
C VAL A 42 -18.98 14.04 13.13
N LEU A 43 -19.58 12.85 13.09
CA LEU A 43 -18.84 11.60 13.11
C LEU A 43 -18.55 11.18 11.67
N MET A 44 -17.28 10.92 11.38
CA MET A 44 -16.80 10.39 10.11
C MET A 44 -15.54 9.56 10.31
N SER A 45 -15.22 8.67 9.38
CA SER A 45 -13.94 7.96 9.39
C SER A 45 -12.81 8.95 9.05
N VAL A 46 -11.64 8.80 9.70
CA VAL A 46 -10.46 9.66 9.46
C VAL A 46 -10.05 9.68 7.98
N GLY A 47 -10.27 8.58 7.26
CA GLY A 47 -9.99 8.50 5.82
C GLY A 47 -11.00 9.24 4.93
N SER A 48 -12.12 9.72 5.46
CA SER A 48 -13.27 10.25 4.68
C SER A 48 -13.09 11.66 4.17
N ASP A 49 -12.17 12.44 4.74
CA ASP A 49 -11.94 13.84 4.35
C ASP A 49 -11.09 13.99 3.09
N VAL A 50 -10.47 12.91 2.63
CA VAL A 50 -9.66 12.91 1.42
C VAL A 50 -10.49 12.32 0.28
N PRO A 51 -10.85 13.12 -0.75
CA PRO A 51 -11.47 12.61 -1.98
C PRO A 51 -10.70 11.43 -2.53
N SER A 52 -11.39 10.43 -3.08
CA SER A 52 -10.78 9.17 -3.55
C SER A 52 -9.62 9.40 -4.53
N GLN A 53 -9.75 10.37 -5.43
CA GLN A 53 -8.71 10.78 -6.36
C GLN A 53 -7.48 11.37 -5.64
N LEU A 54 -7.69 12.26 -4.66
CA LEU A 54 -6.60 12.84 -3.88
C LEU A 54 -5.91 11.77 -3.02
N ARG A 55 -6.68 10.83 -2.46
CA ARG A 55 -6.14 9.68 -1.72
C ARG A 55 -5.27 8.81 -2.62
N ALA A 56 -5.74 8.51 -3.83
CA ALA A 56 -4.97 7.75 -4.82
C ALA A 56 -3.69 8.49 -5.22
N GLN A 57 -3.72 9.82 -5.36
CA GLN A 57 -2.56 10.65 -5.63
C GLN A 57 -1.57 10.67 -4.46
N MET A 58 -2.04 10.81 -3.22
CA MET A 58 -1.20 10.78 -2.01
C MET A 58 -0.50 9.42 -1.86
N ILE A 59 -1.24 8.32 -2.03
CA ILE A 59 -0.68 6.96 -2.00
C ILE A 59 0.35 6.78 -3.12
N GLY A 60 0.03 7.23 -4.33
CA GLY A 60 0.97 7.17 -5.46
C GLY A 60 2.18 8.09 -5.30
N GLY A 61 2.04 9.20 -4.58
CA GLY A 61 3.15 10.07 -4.20
C GLY A 61 4.06 9.42 -3.16
N LEU A 62 3.48 8.81 -2.14
CA LEU A 62 4.20 8.07 -1.11
C LEU A 62 5.01 6.91 -1.72
N ILE A 63 4.37 6.05 -2.53
CA ILE A 63 5.07 4.96 -3.24
C ILE A 63 6.23 5.48 -4.08
N ARG A 64 6.06 6.65 -4.72
CA ARG A 64 7.11 7.25 -5.53
C ARG A 64 8.30 7.74 -4.71
N ALA A 65 8.02 8.41 -3.59
CA ALA A 65 9.03 8.89 -2.68
C ALA A 65 9.83 7.71 -2.10
N GLU A 66 9.13 6.71 -1.54
CA GLU A 66 9.76 5.53 -0.94
C GLU A 66 10.56 4.71 -1.97
N GLY A 67 10.00 4.47 -3.16
CA GLY A 67 10.69 3.74 -4.22
C GLY A 67 11.97 4.45 -4.70
N ARG A 68 11.98 5.78 -4.70
CA ARG A 68 13.19 6.55 -5.01
C ARG A 68 14.21 6.47 -3.88
N THR A 69 13.80 6.69 -2.63
CA THR A 69 14.70 6.60 -1.46
C THR A 69 15.43 5.26 -1.43
N PHE A 70 14.68 4.16 -1.61
CA PHE A 70 15.27 2.83 -1.65
C PHE A 70 16.27 2.63 -2.80
N ALA A 71 15.96 3.15 -3.99
CA ALA A 71 16.87 3.07 -5.13
C ALA A 71 18.16 3.88 -4.87
N ASP A 72 18.05 5.05 -4.26
CA ASP A 72 19.19 5.90 -3.89
C ASP A 72 20.08 5.20 -2.84
N GLU A 73 19.48 4.54 -1.84
CA GLU A 73 20.19 3.72 -0.83
C GLU A 73 20.92 2.55 -1.48
N CYS A 74 20.25 1.80 -2.36
CA CYS A 74 20.88 0.70 -3.12
C CYS A 74 22.05 1.20 -3.99
N ASN A 75 21.86 2.35 -4.66
CA ASN A 75 22.91 2.95 -5.47
C ASN A 75 24.12 3.37 -4.63
N ALA A 76 23.90 3.84 -3.40
CA ALA A 76 24.95 4.24 -2.47
C ALA A 76 25.68 3.05 -1.84
N SER A 77 24.96 1.98 -1.47
CA SER A 77 25.55 0.77 -0.88
C SER A 77 26.23 -0.12 -1.92
N GLY A 78 25.83 -0.02 -3.19
CA GLY A 78 26.27 -0.92 -4.26
C GLY A 78 25.64 -2.31 -4.18
N THR A 79 24.68 -2.53 -3.27
CA THR A 79 23.99 -3.81 -3.08
C THR A 79 22.48 -3.59 -3.09
N ILE A 80 21.75 -4.62 -3.54
CA ILE A 80 20.28 -4.66 -3.45
C ILE A 80 19.93 -5.42 -2.17
N GLU A 81 20.17 -4.77 -1.03
CA GLU A 81 19.87 -5.31 0.30
C GLU A 81 19.00 -4.29 1.04
N THR A 82 17.85 -4.73 1.55
CA THR A 82 17.02 -3.94 2.47
C THR A 82 17.41 -4.23 3.90
N HIS A 83 17.35 -3.22 4.77
CA HIS A 83 17.49 -3.43 6.19
C HIS A 83 16.12 -3.58 6.87
N ILE A 84 16.06 -4.44 7.89
CA ILE A 84 14.85 -4.64 8.69
C ILE A 84 14.64 -3.37 9.52
N GLY A 85 13.56 -2.63 9.24
CA GLY A 85 13.18 -1.40 9.97
C GLY A 85 13.02 -0.15 9.11
N ASP A 86 13.29 -0.25 7.80
CA ASP A 86 13.27 0.90 6.89
C ASP A 86 11.84 1.44 6.62
N PRO A 87 11.71 2.73 6.23
CA PRO A 87 10.43 3.38 5.91
C PRO A 87 9.53 2.57 4.95
N LEU A 88 10.15 1.82 4.05
CA LEU A 88 9.47 0.87 3.16
C LEU A 88 8.69 -0.22 3.89
N GLY A 89 9.25 -0.79 4.97
CA GLY A 89 8.55 -1.78 5.79
C GLY A 89 7.27 -1.22 6.42
N SER A 90 7.30 0.05 6.84
CA SER A 90 6.13 0.74 7.38
C SER A 90 5.05 0.98 6.32
N LEU A 91 5.43 1.33 5.08
CA LEU A 91 4.50 1.42 3.95
C LEU A 91 3.78 0.08 3.71
N PHE A 92 4.49 -1.03 3.80
CA PHE A 92 3.93 -2.36 3.58
C PHE A 92 3.05 -2.85 4.72
N ALA A 93 3.47 -2.64 5.97
CA ALA A 93 2.62 -2.92 7.13
C ALA A 93 1.31 -2.12 7.07
N TRP A 94 1.36 -0.87 6.58
CA TRP A 94 0.18 -0.05 6.34
C TRP A 94 -0.69 -0.58 5.18
N LEU A 95 -0.09 -0.99 4.05
CA LEU A 95 -0.80 -1.59 2.91
C LEU A 95 -1.50 -2.91 3.30
N ALA A 96 -0.84 -3.75 4.12
CA ALA A 96 -1.38 -5.01 4.60
C ALA A 96 -2.65 -4.82 5.46
N GLN A 97 -2.74 -3.69 6.18
CA GLN A 97 -3.88 -3.38 7.05
C GLN A 97 -5.07 -2.77 6.31
N SER A 98 -4.86 -2.22 5.11
CA SER A 98 -5.75 -1.19 4.58
C SER A 98 -6.39 -1.52 3.23
N THR A 99 -6.24 -2.72 2.68
CA THR A 99 -6.38 -2.86 1.21
C THR A 99 -6.89 -4.22 0.75
N SER A 100 -7.72 -4.21 -0.31
CA SER A 100 -8.18 -5.43 -0.98
C SER A 100 -7.00 -6.18 -1.63
N PRO A 101 -7.06 -7.52 -1.69
CA PRO A 101 -6.08 -8.37 -2.36
C PRO A 101 -5.47 -7.80 -3.67
N ALA A 102 -6.31 -7.40 -4.62
CA ALA A 102 -5.89 -6.91 -5.93
C ALA A 102 -5.11 -5.58 -5.87
N THR A 103 -5.43 -4.73 -4.89
CA THR A 103 -4.81 -3.43 -4.75
C THR A 103 -3.41 -3.56 -4.14
N ILE A 104 -3.16 -4.56 -3.27
CA ILE A 104 -1.81 -4.87 -2.74
C ILE A 104 -0.86 -5.22 -3.88
N ALA A 105 -1.24 -6.17 -4.75
CA ALA A 105 -0.44 -6.56 -5.92
C ALA A 105 -0.15 -5.38 -6.85
N THR A 106 -1.16 -4.54 -7.11
CA THR A 106 -1.01 -3.34 -7.94
C THR A 106 -0.01 -2.34 -7.34
N ARG A 107 -0.08 -2.08 -6.03
CA ARG A 107 0.84 -1.14 -5.36
C ARG A 107 2.26 -1.70 -5.25
N PHE A 108 2.39 -3.00 -5.02
CA PHE A 108 3.68 -3.69 -5.03
C PHE A 108 4.38 -3.55 -6.39
N GLU A 109 3.66 -3.77 -7.49
CA GLU A 109 4.21 -3.62 -8.83
C GLU A 109 4.51 -2.16 -9.19
N GLN A 110 3.70 -1.20 -8.71
CA GLN A 110 4.01 0.24 -8.86
C GLN A 110 5.32 0.62 -8.18
N LEU A 111 5.54 0.12 -6.97
CA LEU A 111 6.79 0.35 -6.24
C LEU A 111 7.98 -0.25 -6.99
N ARG A 112 7.88 -1.51 -7.44
CA ARG A 112 8.93 -2.17 -8.24
C ARG A 112 9.31 -1.35 -9.47
N LYS A 113 8.30 -0.89 -10.22
CA LYS A 113 8.50 -0.08 -11.42
C LYS A 113 9.15 1.26 -11.08
N GLU A 114 8.79 1.87 -9.97
CA GLU A 114 9.43 3.12 -9.57
C GLU A 114 10.89 2.92 -9.18
N ILE A 115 11.20 1.91 -8.37
CA ILE A 115 12.59 1.56 -8.01
C ILE A 115 13.42 1.36 -9.28
N ASN A 116 12.92 0.60 -10.25
CA ASN A 116 13.61 0.34 -11.52
C ASN A 116 13.87 1.59 -12.37
N LYS A 117 13.14 2.70 -12.18
CA LYS A 117 13.42 3.95 -12.89
C LYS A 117 14.67 4.65 -12.35
N HIS A 118 14.97 4.47 -11.06
CA HIS A 118 16.02 5.20 -10.36
C HIS A 118 17.22 4.30 -9.97
N LEU A 119 17.07 2.99 -10.09
CA LEU A 119 18.13 2.02 -9.83
C LEU A 119 19.15 2.03 -10.97
N SER A 120 20.43 2.23 -10.63
CA SER A 120 21.53 2.33 -11.60
C SER A 120 22.57 1.20 -11.46
N ILE A 121 22.64 0.58 -10.29
CA ILE A 121 23.60 -0.49 -9.99
C ILE A 121 23.23 -1.85 -10.61
N ALA A 122 21.99 -2.02 -11.06
CA ALA A 122 21.50 -3.25 -11.68
C ALA A 122 20.45 -2.94 -12.75
N PRO A 123 20.31 -3.80 -13.78
CA PRO A 123 19.38 -3.56 -14.88
C PRO A 123 17.90 -3.59 -14.45
N SER A 124 17.56 -4.34 -13.39
CA SER A 124 16.24 -4.30 -12.76
C SER A 124 16.19 -5.15 -11.48
N ILE A 125 15.38 -4.74 -10.50
CA ILE A 125 14.95 -5.60 -9.39
C ILE A 125 13.74 -6.46 -9.80
N THR A 126 13.81 -7.75 -9.46
CA THR A 126 12.71 -8.69 -9.67
C THR A 126 11.66 -8.59 -8.55
N ALA A 127 10.44 -9.06 -8.81
CA ALA A 127 9.39 -9.10 -7.79
C ALA A 127 9.77 -9.99 -6.59
N ALA A 128 10.54 -11.07 -6.80
CA ALA A 128 11.00 -11.94 -5.74
C ALA A 128 12.09 -11.30 -4.87
N GLN A 129 13.05 -10.60 -5.50
CA GLN A 129 14.07 -9.83 -4.77
C GLN A 129 13.43 -8.73 -3.95
N LEU A 130 12.47 -8.01 -4.55
CA LEU A 130 11.67 -7.03 -3.85
C LEU A 130 10.94 -7.72 -2.69
N TRP A 131 10.18 -8.81 -2.91
CA TRP A 131 9.41 -9.48 -1.85
C TRP A 131 10.26 -9.94 -0.66
N ARG A 132 11.43 -10.56 -0.89
CA ARG A 132 12.34 -10.97 0.21
C ARG A 132 12.74 -9.81 1.11
N ALA A 133 12.85 -8.63 0.53
CA ALA A 133 13.15 -7.40 1.21
C ALA A 133 12.02 -6.96 2.18
N PHE A 134 10.76 -7.34 1.89
CA PHE A 134 9.57 -6.98 2.67
C PHE A 134 9.08 -8.06 3.63
N GLU A 135 9.40 -9.32 3.36
CA GLU A 135 8.93 -10.47 4.14
C GLU A 135 9.02 -10.25 5.67
N PRO A 136 10.11 -9.68 6.23
CA PRO A 136 10.21 -9.45 7.68
C PRO A 136 9.21 -8.42 8.25
N ALA A 137 8.73 -7.48 7.44
CA ALA A 137 7.77 -6.45 7.85
C ALA A 137 6.31 -6.87 7.61
N TRP A 138 6.09 -8.04 7.02
CA TRP A 138 4.75 -8.53 6.70
C TRP A 138 4.07 -9.15 7.93
N PRO A 139 2.87 -8.68 8.34
CA PRO A 139 2.23 -9.16 9.56
C PRO A 139 1.73 -10.62 9.49
N GLY A 140 1.73 -11.24 8.30
CA GLY A 140 1.18 -12.58 8.05
C GLY A 140 2.18 -13.74 8.02
N GLY A 141 3.48 -13.48 8.21
CA GLY A 141 4.53 -14.52 8.30
C GLY A 141 4.68 -15.45 7.07
N SER A 142 4.00 -15.14 5.97
CA SER A 142 3.98 -15.91 4.73
C SER A 142 3.69 -14.99 3.55
N THR A 143 4.16 -15.38 2.35
CA THR A 143 3.85 -14.66 1.12
C THR A 143 2.34 -14.58 0.92
N PRO A 144 1.76 -13.37 0.84
CA PRO A 144 0.33 -13.23 0.67
C PRO A 144 -0.08 -13.81 -0.69
N PRO A 145 -1.21 -14.53 -0.78
CA PRO A 145 -1.63 -15.25 -2.00
C PRO A 145 -1.62 -14.40 -3.27
N GLN A 146 -1.85 -13.10 -3.12
CA GLN A 146 -1.91 -12.12 -4.20
C GLN A 146 -0.56 -11.77 -4.81
N LEU A 147 0.52 -12.06 -4.10
CA LEU A 147 1.89 -11.85 -4.57
C LEU A 147 2.54 -13.15 -5.03
N VAL A 148 1.93 -14.31 -4.78
CA VAL A 148 2.49 -15.62 -5.13
C VAL A 148 2.77 -15.71 -6.64
N ASP A 149 1.82 -15.37 -7.49
CA ASP A 149 2.01 -15.43 -8.95
C ASP A 149 3.04 -14.41 -9.45
N LEU A 150 3.05 -13.21 -8.86
CA LEU A 150 4.01 -12.14 -9.16
C LEU A 150 5.45 -12.52 -8.78
N VAL A 151 5.62 -13.17 -7.63
CA VAL A 151 6.89 -13.64 -7.11
C VAL A 151 7.37 -14.89 -7.86
N ALA A 152 6.45 -15.80 -8.20
CA ALA A 152 6.75 -17.01 -8.95
C ALA A 152 7.16 -16.73 -10.40
N SER A 153 6.44 -15.84 -11.10
CA SER A 153 6.74 -15.48 -12.49
C SER A 153 8.11 -14.79 -12.65
N ALA A 154 8.66 -14.23 -11.57
CA ALA A 154 9.99 -13.65 -11.53
C ALA A 154 11.12 -14.67 -11.32
N ALA A 155 10.83 -15.87 -10.80
CA ALA A 155 11.83 -16.92 -10.59
C ALA A 155 12.22 -17.62 -11.91
N ASP A 156 11.26 -17.83 -12.82
CA ASP A 156 11.50 -18.50 -14.11
C ASP A 156 12.35 -17.67 -15.11
N GLY A 157 12.39 -16.34 -14.95
CA GLY A 157 13.13 -15.44 -15.83
C GLY A 157 14.64 -15.35 -15.53
N ALA A 158 15.06 -15.71 -14.32
CA ALA A 158 16.47 -15.68 -13.91
C ALA A 158 17.25 -16.90 -14.41
N ASP A 159 16.58 -18.05 -14.57
CA ASP A 159 17.23 -19.30 -15.01
C ASP A 159 17.53 -19.35 -16.51
N GLN A 160 16.77 -18.61 -17.33
CA GLN A 160 16.95 -18.64 -18.79
C GLN A 160 18.11 -17.76 -19.30
N ARG A 161 18.63 -16.82 -18.50
CA ARG A 161 19.73 -15.93 -18.94
C ARG A 161 21.13 -16.48 -18.69
N THR A 162 21.27 -17.62 -18.00
CA THR A 162 22.57 -18.18 -17.61
C THR A 162 23.12 -19.24 -18.56
N VAL A 163 22.36 -19.65 -19.60
CA VAL A 163 22.73 -20.82 -20.45
C VAL A 163 23.30 -20.45 -21.84
N ALA A 164 23.41 -19.17 -22.20
CA ALA A 164 24.00 -18.78 -23.49
C ALA A 164 25.54 -18.64 -23.40
N ALA A 165 26.25 -19.74 -23.20
CA ALA A 165 27.70 -19.80 -23.42
C ALA A 165 28.01 -19.87 -24.93
N PRO A 166 29.02 -19.14 -25.44
CA PRO A 166 29.30 -19.11 -26.88
C PRO A 166 29.98 -20.41 -27.31
N GLN A 167 29.31 -21.18 -28.19
CA GLN A 167 29.94 -22.29 -28.91
C GLN A 167 31.03 -21.73 -29.83
N ARG A 168 32.30 -21.92 -29.44
CA ARG A 168 33.44 -21.80 -30.35
C ARG A 168 33.31 -22.89 -31.41
N ARG A 169 32.98 -22.51 -32.65
CA ARG A 169 33.18 -23.36 -33.82
C ARG A 169 34.67 -23.39 -34.18
N ARG A 170 35.23 -24.59 -34.28
CA ARG A 170 36.46 -24.88 -35.02
C ARG A 170 36.11 -25.16 -36.47
#